data_AF-A0A9W4RL57-F1
#
_entry.id   AF-A0A9W4RL57-F1
#
_cell.length_a   1.000
_cell.length_b   1.000
_cell.length_c   1.000
_cell.angle_alpha   90.00
_cell.angle_beta   90.00
_cell.angle_gamma   90.00
#
_symmetry.space_group_name_H-M   'P 1'
#
loop_
_entity.id
_entity.type
_entity.pdbx_description
1 polymer ?
#
loop_
_entity_poly.entity_id
_entity_poly.type
_entity_poly.pdbx_seq_one_letter_code
_entity_poly.pdbx_strand_id
1 'polypeptide(L)'
;MSSINPSVAFDEAQKTVFLKAAVTDPKVAVISGGGSGHEPSFAGFVGKGLLSGAVAGSIFASPSADQVFRCLLRLGSQRRENGILVVIMNYTGDVLHFGMAVEKARAAGIRCDMLVVGDDVGVGRSRSGRVGRRGLAGTVIVQKIASALAAQG
;
A
#
# COMPACT_ATOMS: atom_id res chain seq x y z
N MET A 1 1.28 17.68 -1.88
CA MET A 1 -0.03 17.01 -1.76
C MET A 1 -0.75 17.34 -0.44
N SER A 2 -0.09 17.21 0.72
CA SER A 2 -0.70 17.53 2.02
C SER A 2 -1.09 19.00 2.21
N SER A 3 -0.37 19.94 1.56
CA SER A 3 -0.69 21.38 1.58
C SER A 3 -1.98 21.75 0.84
N ILE A 4 -2.43 20.90 -0.10
CA ILE A 4 -3.59 21.16 -0.96
C ILE A 4 -4.79 20.26 -0.64
N ASN A 5 -4.59 19.18 0.14
CA ASN A 5 -5.65 18.28 0.58
C ASN A 5 -5.64 18.17 2.11
N PRO A 6 -6.58 18.85 2.82
CA PRO A 6 -6.59 18.88 4.28
C PRO A 6 -6.94 17.54 4.94
N SER A 7 -7.52 16.59 4.19
CA SER A 7 -7.90 15.27 4.71
C SER A 7 -6.71 14.32 4.90
N VAL A 8 -5.58 14.58 4.24
CA VAL A 8 -4.38 13.76 4.32
C VAL A 8 -3.29 14.44 5.13
N ALA A 9 -2.40 13.64 5.69
CA ALA A 9 -1.16 14.08 6.32
C ALA A 9 0.02 13.42 5.62
N PHE A 10 1.17 14.08 5.69
CA PHE A 10 2.42 13.61 5.09
C PHE A 10 3.46 13.43 6.21
N ASP A 11 4.00 12.22 6.31
CA ASP A 11 5.18 11.91 7.10
C ASP A 11 6.40 12.02 6.19
N GLU A 12 7.15 13.10 6.33
CA GLU A 12 8.31 13.39 5.50
C GLU A 12 9.45 12.39 5.71
N ALA A 13 9.70 11.99 6.97
CA ALA A 13 10.76 11.06 7.31
C ALA A 13 10.52 9.68 6.67
N GLN A 14 9.26 9.26 6.55
CA GLN A 14 8.88 7.98 5.93
C GLN A 14 8.39 8.09 4.49
N LYS A 15 8.29 9.30 3.93
CA LYS A 15 7.69 9.57 2.63
C LYS A 15 6.31 8.91 2.48
N THR A 16 5.50 9.02 3.53
CA THR A 16 4.19 8.35 3.59
C THR A 16 3.08 9.39 3.61
N VAL A 17 2.10 9.24 2.72
CA VAL A 17 0.83 9.97 2.79
C VAL A 17 -0.22 9.07 3.45
N PHE A 18 -0.95 9.58 4.43
CA PHE A 18 -2.02 8.82 5.08
C PHE A 18 -3.27 9.68 5.28
N LEU A 19 -4.43 9.03 5.22
CA LEU A 19 -5.72 9.65 5.52
C LEU A 19 -5.78 9.90 7.03
N LYS A 20 -5.97 11.15 7.46
CA LYS A 20 -5.96 11.50 8.89
C LYS A 20 -7.00 10.70 9.67
N ALA A 21 -8.21 10.62 9.13
CA ALA A 21 -9.31 9.87 9.74
C ALA A 21 -9.03 8.36 9.83
N ALA A 22 -8.19 7.80 8.95
CA ALA A 22 -7.87 6.39 9.02
C ALA A 22 -7.14 6.05 10.31
N VAL A 23 -6.29 6.92 10.87
CA VAL A 23 -5.51 6.60 12.09
C VAL A 23 -6.38 6.13 13.25
N THR A 24 -7.61 6.63 13.36
CA THR A 24 -8.57 6.28 14.42
C THR A 24 -9.77 5.46 13.93
N ASP A 25 -9.82 5.12 12.64
CA ASP A 25 -10.91 4.30 12.07
C ASP A 25 -10.61 2.81 12.35
N PRO A 26 -11.49 2.09 13.07
CA PRO A 26 -11.26 0.70 13.40
C PRO A 26 -11.36 -0.22 12.18
N LYS A 27 -11.98 0.19 11.06
CA LYS A 27 -12.19 -0.67 9.87
C LYS A 27 -10.87 -1.19 9.27
N VAL A 28 -10.96 -2.15 8.36
CA VAL A 28 -9.80 -2.62 7.59
C VAL A 28 -9.11 -1.44 6.90
N ALA A 29 -7.79 -1.31 7.06
CA ALA A 29 -7.02 -0.35 6.26
C ALA A 29 -6.62 -1.00 4.95
N VAL A 30 -6.68 -0.25 3.85
CA VAL A 30 -6.04 -0.65 2.60
C VAL A 30 -4.89 0.31 2.34
N ILE A 31 -3.68 -0.24 2.20
CA ILE A 31 -2.49 0.55 1.85
C ILE A 31 -1.85 0.04 0.56
N SER A 32 -1.05 0.91 -0.05
CA SER A 32 -0.20 0.57 -1.20
C SER A 32 1.11 1.34 -1.11
N GLY A 33 1.98 1.14 -2.09
CA GLY A 33 3.14 1.99 -2.30
C GLY A 33 4.03 1.42 -3.39
N GLY A 34 5.16 2.08 -3.61
CA GLY A 34 6.11 1.74 -4.67
C GLY A 34 7.02 2.91 -4.99
N GLY A 35 7.78 2.78 -6.07
CA GLY A 35 8.65 3.86 -6.56
C GLY A 35 7.87 5.10 -7.03
N SER A 36 8.45 6.27 -6.78
CA SER A 36 7.96 7.54 -7.35
C SER A 36 8.14 7.59 -8.87
N GLY A 37 7.48 8.53 -9.55
CA GLY A 37 7.50 8.67 -11.01
C GLY A 37 6.29 8.04 -11.71
N HIS A 38 5.29 7.60 -10.94
CA HIS A 38 4.04 7.02 -11.43
C HIS A 38 2.81 7.80 -10.94
N GLU A 39 3.01 9.05 -10.52
CA GLU A 39 1.95 9.91 -10.00
C GLU A 39 0.77 9.98 -11.01
N PRO A 40 -0.48 9.84 -10.55
CA PRO A 40 -0.94 9.95 -9.16
C PRO A 40 -0.71 8.70 -8.27
N SER A 41 -0.23 7.59 -8.82
CA SER A 41 0.06 6.39 -8.03
C SER A 41 1.21 6.65 -7.03
N PHE A 42 1.09 6.31 -5.75
CA PHE A 42 -0.13 5.92 -5.02
C PHE A 42 -0.65 7.01 -4.08
N ALA A 43 0.15 8.05 -3.83
CA ALA A 43 -0.22 9.12 -2.90
C ALA A 43 -1.55 9.79 -3.30
N GLY A 44 -1.79 9.98 -4.60
CA GLY A 44 -3.02 10.53 -5.18
C GLY A 44 -4.28 9.72 -4.85
N PHE A 45 -4.11 8.46 -4.46
CA PHE A 45 -5.20 7.54 -4.14
C PHE A 45 -5.47 7.42 -2.63
N VAL A 46 -4.80 8.21 -1.79
CA VAL A 46 -5.10 8.26 -0.35
C VAL A 46 -6.33 9.14 -0.12
N GLY A 47 -7.39 8.54 0.43
CA GLY A 47 -8.67 9.22 0.59
C GLY A 47 -9.80 8.32 1.08
N LYS A 48 -10.92 8.93 1.47
CA LYS A 48 -12.12 8.21 1.92
C LYS A 48 -12.63 7.30 0.80
N GLY A 49 -12.85 6.02 1.12
CA GLY A 49 -13.31 5.01 0.15
C GLY A 49 -12.24 4.53 -0.84
N LEU A 50 -10.97 4.88 -0.59
CA LEU A 50 -9.79 4.45 -1.33
C LEU A 50 -8.66 4.09 -0.33
N LEU A 51 -7.40 4.46 -0.57
CA LEU A 51 -6.31 4.05 0.32
C LEU A 51 -6.33 4.81 1.65
N SER A 52 -6.05 4.09 2.74
CA SER A 52 -5.77 4.64 4.07
C SER A 52 -4.36 5.23 4.16
N GLY A 53 -3.42 4.70 3.36
CA GLY A 53 -2.07 5.21 3.28
C GLY A 53 -1.32 4.73 2.03
N ALA A 54 -0.31 5.49 1.63
CA ALA A 54 0.57 5.21 0.52
C ALA A 54 2.02 5.54 0.89
N VAL A 55 2.93 4.59 0.66
CA VAL A 55 4.36 4.73 0.98
C VAL A 55 5.15 4.93 -0.32
N ALA A 56 5.89 6.03 -0.43
CA ALA A 56 6.68 6.36 -1.61
C ALA A 56 8.17 6.03 -1.41
N GLY A 57 8.72 5.31 -2.39
CA GLY A 57 10.16 5.07 -2.49
C GLY A 57 10.90 6.21 -3.20
N SER A 58 12.11 5.93 -3.69
CA SER A 58 12.77 6.82 -4.66
C SER A 58 12.18 6.61 -6.07
N ILE A 59 12.60 7.45 -7.02
CA ILE A 59 12.13 7.34 -8.41
C ILE A 59 12.44 5.94 -8.94
N PHE A 60 11.41 5.23 -9.40
CA PHE A 60 11.47 3.86 -9.92
C PHE A 60 12.06 2.80 -8.98
N ALA A 61 12.10 3.05 -7.66
CA ALA A 61 12.55 2.06 -6.70
C ALA A 61 11.59 1.96 -5.51
N SER A 62 11.28 0.73 -5.10
CA SER A 62 10.43 0.43 -3.94
C SER A 62 10.86 1.23 -2.70
N PRO A 63 9.92 1.66 -1.84
CA PRO A 63 10.26 2.08 -0.48
C PRO A 63 10.93 0.93 0.27
N SER A 64 11.72 1.28 1.29
CA SER A 64 12.35 0.28 2.16
C SER A 64 11.31 -0.43 3.04
N ALA A 65 11.64 -1.64 3.48
CA ALA A 65 10.79 -2.40 4.39
C ALA A 65 10.53 -1.65 5.72
N ASP A 66 11.47 -0.83 6.19
CA ASP A 66 11.30 -0.03 7.41
C ASP A 66 10.26 1.08 7.23
N GLN A 67 10.29 1.80 6.10
CA GLN A 67 9.27 2.81 5.79
C GLN A 67 7.87 2.20 5.75
N VAL A 68 7.72 1.05 5.07
CA VAL A 68 6.44 0.35 4.99
C VAL A 68 5.99 -0.13 6.37
N PHE A 69 6.90 -0.71 7.17
CA PHE A 69 6.60 -1.18 8.51
C PHE A 69 6.12 -0.05 9.43
N ARG A 70 6.73 1.14 9.37
CA ARG A 70 6.27 2.30 10.16
C ARG A 70 4.89 2.79 9.75
N CYS A 71 4.54 2.72 8.46
CA CYS A 71 3.18 2.97 8.00
C CYS A 71 2.19 1.96 8.60
N LEU A 72 2.53 0.66 8.56
CA LEU A 72 1.73 -0.42 9.13
C LEU A 72 1.54 -0.26 10.65
N LEU A 73 2.61 0.06 11.39
CA LEU A 73 2.54 0.32 12.84
C LEU A 73 1.58 1.47 13.15
N ARG A 74 1.70 2.59 12.41
CA ARG A 74 0.87 3.77 12.61
C ARG A 74 -0.61 3.46 12.44
N LEU A 75 -0.97 2.78 11.35
CA LEU A 75 -2.36 2.43 11.06
C LEU A 75 -2.87 1.28 11.93
N GLY A 76 -2.01 0.32 12.28
CA GLY A 76 -2.35 -0.91 13.01
C GLY A 76 -2.68 -0.67 14.48
N SER A 77 -2.17 0.41 15.08
CA SER A 77 -2.33 0.71 16.51
C SER A 77 -3.79 0.72 17.00
N GLN A 78 -4.74 1.16 16.16
CA GLN A 78 -6.17 1.27 16.50
C GLN A 78 -7.05 0.18 15.86
N ARG A 79 -6.48 -0.81 15.15
CA ARG A 79 -7.25 -1.80 14.38
C ARG A 79 -6.74 -3.23 14.52
N ARG A 80 -6.28 -3.61 15.71
CA ARG A 80 -5.68 -4.94 15.95
C ARG A 80 -6.54 -6.11 15.46
N GLU A 81 -7.86 -6.02 15.61
CA GLU A 81 -8.79 -7.09 15.21
C GLU A 81 -9.14 -7.07 13.72
N ASN A 82 -9.22 -5.88 13.09
CA ASN A 82 -9.67 -5.73 11.70
C ASN A 82 -8.51 -5.77 10.70
N GLY A 83 -7.32 -5.31 11.09
CA GLY A 83 -6.10 -5.47 10.33
C GLY A 83 -5.93 -4.55 9.13
N ILE A 84 -4.95 -4.90 8.29
CA ILE A 84 -4.49 -4.10 7.14
C ILE A 84 -4.34 -5.03 5.93
N LEU A 85 -4.88 -4.60 4.78
CA LEU A 85 -4.59 -5.18 3.48
C LEU A 85 -3.56 -4.32 2.73
N VAL A 86 -2.46 -4.94 2.33
CA VAL A 86 -1.38 -4.34 1.56
C VAL A 86 -1.54 -4.78 0.11
N VAL A 87 -1.89 -3.86 -0.79
CA VAL A 87 -2.05 -4.14 -2.22
C VAL A 87 -0.85 -3.56 -2.95
N ILE A 88 -0.06 -4.38 -3.65
CA ILE A 88 1.13 -3.92 -4.38
C ILE A 88 1.17 -4.41 -5.83
N MET A 89 1.95 -3.73 -6.66
CA MET A 89 2.31 -4.21 -7.99
C MET A 89 3.36 -5.33 -7.89
N ASN A 90 3.31 -6.28 -8.81
CA ASN A 90 4.26 -7.39 -8.85
C ASN A 90 5.60 -6.99 -9.47
N TYR A 91 6.42 -6.29 -8.69
CA TYR A 91 7.83 -6.04 -8.97
C TYR A 91 8.68 -6.61 -7.84
N THR A 92 9.86 -7.14 -8.17
CA THR A 92 10.74 -7.82 -7.21
C THR A 92 11.02 -6.99 -5.96
N GLY A 93 11.34 -5.70 -6.12
CA GLY A 93 11.62 -4.80 -5.01
C GLY A 93 10.40 -4.57 -4.11
N ASP A 94 9.23 -4.36 -4.71
CA ASP A 94 7.99 -4.14 -3.97
C ASP A 94 7.57 -5.40 -3.22
N VAL A 95 7.59 -6.56 -3.88
CA VAL A 95 7.26 -7.86 -3.25
C VAL A 95 8.19 -8.14 -2.07
N LEU A 96 9.49 -7.91 -2.24
CA LEU A 96 10.46 -8.14 -1.18
C LEU A 96 10.24 -7.20 0.02
N HIS A 97 10.23 -5.88 -0.20
CA HIS A 97 10.19 -4.92 0.90
C HIS A 97 8.85 -4.88 1.62
N PHE A 98 7.73 -4.95 0.89
CA PHE A 98 6.41 -5.00 1.52
C PHE A 98 6.17 -6.34 2.21
N GLY A 99 6.64 -7.46 1.63
CA GLY A 99 6.58 -8.76 2.28
C GLY A 99 7.32 -8.77 3.62
N MET A 100 8.56 -8.25 3.64
CA MET A 100 9.33 -8.11 4.88
C MET A 100 8.62 -7.22 5.92
N ALA A 101 7.98 -6.14 5.49
CA ALA A 101 7.24 -5.25 6.38
C ALA A 101 5.97 -5.90 6.96
N VAL A 102 5.25 -6.69 6.14
CA VAL A 102 4.07 -7.46 6.55
C VAL A 102 4.45 -8.50 7.60
N GLU A 103 5.55 -9.23 7.40
CA GLU A 103 6.04 -10.20 8.40
C GLU A 103 6.44 -9.51 9.72
N LYS A 104 7.11 -8.36 9.66
CA LYS A 104 7.41 -7.57 10.86
C LYS A 104 6.14 -7.08 11.56
N ALA A 105 5.11 -6.66 10.81
CA ALA A 105 3.83 -6.23 11.37
C ALA A 105 3.10 -7.39 12.05
N ARG A 106 3.08 -8.58 11.43
CA ARG A 106 2.53 -9.80 12.02
C ARG A 106 3.25 -10.17 13.32
N ALA A 107 4.58 -10.13 13.32
CA ALA A 107 5.39 -10.37 14.52
C ALA A 107 5.13 -9.33 15.63
N ALA A 108 4.74 -8.10 15.28
CA ALA A 108 4.31 -7.06 16.23
C ALA A 108 2.82 -7.17 16.66
N GLY A 109 2.13 -8.25 16.28
CA GLY A 109 0.73 -8.49 16.64
C GLY A 109 -0.29 -7.70 15.81
N ILE A 110 0.10 -7.16 14.65
CA ILE A 110 -0.81 -6.49 13.72
C ILE A 110 -1.29 -7.51 12.68
N ARG A 111 -2.60 -7.72 12.61
CA ARG A 111 -3.21 -8.49 11.50
C ARG A 111 -2.94 -7.77 10.19
N CYS A 112 -2.20 -8.41 9.29
CA CYS A 112 -1.77 -7.81 8.04
C CYS A 112 -1.71 -8.88 6.96
N ASP A 113 -2.33 -8.63 5.82
CA ASP A 113 -2.29 -9.50 4.64
C ASP A 113 -1.85 -8.72 3.41
N MET A 114 -1.33 -9.45 2.42
CA MET A 114 -0.70 -8.87 1.24
C MET A 114 -1.27 -9.49 -0.03
N LEU A 115 -1.67 -8.62 -0.96
CA LEU A 115 -2.14 -8.98 -2.29
C LEU A 115 -1.19 -8.39 -3.35
N VAL A 116 -0.67 -9.27 -4.21
CA VAL A 116 0.24 -8.91 -5.29
C VAL A 116 -0.52 -8.91 -6.61
N VAL A 117 -0.53 -7.77 -7.31
CA VAL A 117 -1.24 -7.58 -8.58
C VAL A 117 -0.30 -7.78 -9.75
N GLY A 118 -0.65 -8.71 -10.65
CA GLY A 118 0.09 -9.05 -11.87
C GLY A 118 -0.81 -9.03 -13.11
N ASP A 119 -1.39 -7.87 -13.42
CA ASP A 119 -2.37 -7.67 -14.49
C ASP A 119 -1.75 -7.57 -15.91
N ASP A 120 -0.45 -7.33 -16.02
CA ASP A 120 0.20 -7.14 -17.33
C ASP A 120 0.27 -8.42 -18.16
N VAL A 121 -0.62 -8.53 -19.15
CA VAL A 121 -0.66 -9.65 -20.11
C VAL A 121 0.29 -9.47 -21.30
N GLY A 122 0.96 -8.32 -21.43
CA GLY A 122 1.87 -8.02 -22.53
C GLY A 122 3.16 -8.84 -22.51
N VAL A 123 3.56 -9.33 -21.32
CA VAL A 123 4.65 -10.31 -21.17
C VAL A 123 4.05 -11.68 -20.89
N GLY A 124 4.26 -12.62 -21.82
CA GLY A 124 3.80 -14.00 -21.67
C GLY A 124 4.39 -14.66 -20.41
N ARG A 125 3.60 -15.51 -19.73
CA ARG A 125 3.99 -16.16 -18.45
C ARG A 125 5.37 -16.84 -18.49
N SER A 126 5.75 -17.43 -19.62
CA SER A 126 7.06 -18.05 -19.81
C SER A 126 8.23 -17.07 -19.78
N ARG A 127 8.02 -15.81 -20.18
CA ARG A 127 9.02 -14.73 -20.15
C ARG A 127 9.05 -13.97 -18.82
N SER A 128 8.06 -14.17 -17.98
CA SER A 128 7.93 -13.48 -16.68
C SER A 128 8.76 -14.11 -15.55
N GLY A 129 9.52 -15.17 -15.85
CA GLY A 129 10.39 -15.86 -14.88
C GLY A 129 9.62 -16.37 -13.64
N ARG A 130 10.30 -16.41 -12.49
CA ARG A 130 9.74 -16.89 -11.22
C ARG A 130 8.76 -15.92 -10.56
N VAL A 131 8.83 -14.63 -10.91
CA VAL A 131 8.05 -13.56 -10.26
C VAL A 131 6.64 -13.46 -10.87
N GLY A 132 6.48 -13.82 -12.14
CA GLY A 132 5.19 -13.72 -12.83
C GLY A 132 4.95 -12.34 -13.44
N ARG A 133 3.72 -12.10 -13.90
CA ARG A 133 3.35 -10.88 -14.65
C ARG A 133 3.53 -9.62 -13.81
N ARG A 134 3.97 -8.52 -14.43
CA ARG A 134 4.08 -7.21 -13.78
C ARG A 134 2.70 -6.70 -13.33
N GLY A 135 2.69 -5.89 -12.29
CA GLY A 135 1.52 -5.08 -11.93
C GLY A 135 1.57 -3.73 -12.64
N LEU A 136 0.46 -3.29 -13.22
CA LEU A 136 0.31 -1.99 -13.88
C LEU A 136 -1.01 -1.34 -13.40
N ALA A 137 -1.71 -0.63 -14.29
CA ALA A 137 -2.86 0.19 -13.97
C ALA A 137 -4.06 -0.60 -13.38
N GLY A 138 -4.17 -1.91 -13.63
CA GLY A 138 -5.19 -2.76 -13.02
C GLY A 138 -5.13 -2.76 -11.49
N THR A 139 -3.97 -2.45 -10.91
CA THR A 139 -3.78 -2.28 -9.46
C THR A 139 -4.75 -1.25 -8.87
N VAL A 140 -5.04 -0.16 -9.59
CA VAL A 140 -5.94 0.90 -9.10
C VAL A 140 -7.38 0.39 -8.96
N ILE A 141 -7.81 -0.50 -9.85
CA ILE A 141 -9.14 -1.12 -9.78
C ILE A 141 -9.24 -2.03 -8.56
N VAL A 142 -8.20 -2.86 -8.33
CA VAL A 142 -8.12 -3.72 -7.13
C VAL A 142 -8.17 -2.89 -5.85
N GLN A 143 -7.39 -1.80 -5.79
CA GLN A 143 -7.41 -0.87 -4.66
C GLN A 143 -8.82 -0.28 -4.45
N LYS A 144 -9.48 0.19 -5.51
CA LYS A 144 -10.81 0.79 -5.40
C LYS A 144 -11.87 -0.18 -4.87
N ILE A 145 -11.85 -1.43 -5.35
CA ILE A 145 -12.79 -2.48 -4.94
C ILE A 145 -12.53 -2.86 -3.49
N ALA A 146 -11.28 -3.20 -3.15
CA ALA A 146 -10.90 -3.60 -1.79
C ALA A 146 -11.23 -2.49 -0.77
N SER A 147 -10.89 -1.24 -1.08
CA SER A 147 -11.20 -0.10 -0.22
C SER A 147 -12.69 0.20 -0.10
N ALA A 148 -13.48 -0.06 -1.14
CA ALA A 148 -14.93 0.11 -1.08
C ALA A 148 -15.57 -0.91 -0.13
N LEU A 149 -15.09 -2.16 -0.15
CA LEU A 149 -15.53 -3.20 0.77
C LEU A 149 -15.06 -2.89 2.19
N ALA A 150 -13.79 -2.54 2.38
CA ALA A 150 -13.26 -2.13 3.69
C ALA A 150 -14.03 -0.97 4.32
N ALA A 151 -14.55 -0.04 3.51
CA ALA A 151 -15.37 1.07 4.00
C ALA A 151 -16.76 0.65 4.51
N GLN A 152 -17.28 -0.51 4.10
CA GLN A 152 -18.58 -1.04 4.52
C GLN A 152 -18.52 -1.79 5.86
N GLY A 153 -17.31 -2.17 6.31
CA GLY A 153 -17.09 -3.00 7.50
C GLY A 153 -16.94 -4.47 7.15
#